data_AF-A0A962UYR2-F1
#
_entry.id   AF-A0A962UYR2-F1
#
_cell.length_a   1.000
_cell.length_b   1.000
_cell.length_c   1.000
_cell.angle_alpha   90.00
_cell.angle_beta   90.00
_cell.angle_gamma   90.00
#
_symmetry.space_group_name_H-M   'P 1'
#
loop_
_entity.id
_entity.type
_entity.pdbx_description
1 polymer ?
#
loop_
_entity_poly.entity_id
_entity_poly.type
_entity_poly.pdbx_seq_one_letter_code
_entity_poly.pdbx_strand_id
1 'polypeptide(L)'
;MLDDKLIILIALTYIGLLFAIAYYGDKRADSGRSLINKPVVYTLSIAVYCTAWTFYGSVGRAASTGVGFLPIYLGPTLVALLFWLVLRRIVRIAKTQRITSIADLIASRYGKSQLLGGLVTVIAIIGIMPYI
;
A
#
# COMPACT_ATOMS: atom_id res chain seq x y z
N MET A 1 15.08 -14.78 27.88
CA MET A 1 13.80 -14.07 27.67
C MET A 1 14.12 -12.60 27.61
N LEU A 2 13.59 -11.87 26.63
CA LEU A 2 13.76 -10.41 26.56
C LEU A 2 13.04 -9.77 27.75
N ASP A 3 13.62 -8.71 28.32
CA ASP A 3 13.00 -7.98 29.43
C ASP A 3 11.77 -7.20 28.95
N ASP A 4 10.64 -7.32 29.65
CA ASP A 4 9.36 -6.71 29.25
C ASP A 4 9.48 -5.18 29.09
N LYS A 5 10.29 -4.54 29.96
CA LYS A 5 10.50 -3.08 29.90
C LYS A 5 11.28 -2.70 28.64
N LEU A 6 12.23 -3.54 28.23
CA LEU A 6 12.99 -3.33 27.00
C LEU A 6 12.07 -3.40 25.77
N ILE A 7 11.16 -4.37 25.71
CA ILE A 7 10.20 -4.51 24.61
C ILE A 7 9.30 -3.28 24.51
N ILE A 8 8.73 -2.85 25.65
CA ILE A 8 7.86 -1.67 25.71
C ILE A 8 8.63 -0.42 25.28
N LEU A 9 9.85 -0.24 25.76
CA LEU A 9 10.70 0.89 25.39
C LEU A 9 10.97 0.92 23.88
N ILE A 10 11.34 -0.22 23.29
CA ILE A 10 11.60 -0.32 21.84
C ILE A 10 10.32 -0.03 21.06
N ALA A 11 9.17 -0.60 21.44
CA ALA A 11 7.90 -0.37 20.75
C ALA A 11 7.46 1.10 20.78
N LEU A 12 7.53 1.74 21.96
CA LEU A 12 7.21 3.15 22.11
C LEU A 12 8.16 4.04 21.33
N THR A 13 9.47 3.75 21.37
CA THR A 13 10.48 4.51 20.62
C THR A 13 10.25 4.37 19.12
N TYR A 14 9.94 3.17 18.64
CA TYR A 14 9.64 2.90 17.24
C TYR A 14 8.41 3.68 16.75
N ILE A 15 7.29 3.61 17.47
CA ILE A 15 6.06 4.35 17.12
C ILE A 15 6.31 5.86 17.19
N GLY A 16 6.99 6.33 18.24
CA GLY A 16 7.36 7.74 18.39
C GLY A 16 8.20 8.25 17.23
N LEU A 17 9.17 7.44 16.77
CA LEU A 17 10.00 7.76 15.61
C LEU A 17 9.18 7.80 14.31
N LEU A 18 8.29 6.83 14.07
CA LEU A 18 7.39 6.86 12.91
C LEU A 18 6.52 8.11 12.90
N PHE A 19 5.94 8.47 14.05
CA PHE A 19 5.11 9.66 14.18
C PHE A 19 5.93 10.95 13.98
N ALA A 20 7.16 11.00 14.51
CA ALA A 20 8.06 12.12 14.29
C ALA A 20 8.42 12.30 12.80
N ILE A 21 8.66 11.20 12.08
CA ILE A 21 8.89 11.23 10.63
C ILE A 21 7.66 11.76 9.88
N ALA A 22 6.47 11.25 10.22
CA ALA A 22 5.22 11.70 9.60
C ALA A 22 4.98 13.20 9.84
N TYR A 23 5.06 13.64 11.11
CA TYR A 23 4.90 15.04 11.49
C TYR A 23 5.91 15.97 10.77
N TYR A 24 7.16 15.54 10.66
CA TYR A 24 8.17 16.29 9.93
C TYR A 24 7.88 16.37 8.44
N GLY A 25 7.40 15.28 7.84
CA GLY A 25 6.96 15.22 6.45
C GLY A 25 5.83 16.21 6.16
N ASP A 26 4.79 16.22 7.01
CA ASP A 26 3.63 17.10 6.87
C ASP A 26 4.02 18.57 7.03
N LYS A 27 4.79 18.91 8.07
CA LYS A 27 5.25 20.28 8.29
C LYS A 27 6.11 20.81 7.13
N ARG A 28 6.92 19.95 6.52
CA ARG A 28 7.70 20.29 5.31
C ARG A 28 6.78 20.48 4.10
N ALA A 29 5.74 19.67 3.94
CA ALA A 29 4.74 19.84 2.88
C ALA A 29 3.99 21.17 3.02
N ASP A 30 3.57 21.53 4.24
CA ASP A 30 2.91 22.82 4.52
C ASP A 30 3.81 24.03 4.25
N SER A 31 5.12 23.90 4.50
CA SER A 31 6.12 24.94 4.18
C SER A 31 6.44 25.08 2.67
N GLY A 32 5.70 24.39 1.80
CA GLY A 32 5.92 24.39 0.34
C GLY A 32 7.10 23.53 -0.13
N ARG A 33 7.81 22.85 0.78
CA ARG A 33 8.96 21.96 0.50
C ARG A 33 8.55 20.49 0.64
N SER A 34 7.52 20.08 -0.11
CA SER A 34 6.99 18.70 -0.04
C SER A 34 8.07 17.67 -0.38
N LEU A 35 8.43 16.87 0.62
CA LEU A 35 9.30 15.69 0.47
C LEU A 35 8.59 14.56 -0.28
N ILE A 36 7.25 14.51 -0.16
CA ILE A 36 6.39 13.45 -0.70
C ILE A 36 6.34 13.51 -2.23
N ASN A 37 6.52 14.69 -2.82
CA ASN A 37 6.48 14.88 -4.26
C ASN A 37 7.75 14.37 -5.00
N LYS A 38 8.70 13.77 -4.28
CA LYS A 38 9.92 13.20 -4.87
C LYS A 38 9.64 11.78 -5.39
N PRO A 39 10.14 11.41 -6.59
CA PRO A 39 9.98 10.07 -7.15
C PRO A 39 10.45 8.96 -6.22
N VAL A 40 11.53 9.20 -5.46
CA VAL A 40 12.07 8.22 -4.51
C VAL A 40 11.07 7.90 -3.40
N VAL A 41 10.40 8.92 -2.84
CA VAL A 41 9.39 8.70 -1.79
C VAL A 41 8.20 7.96 -2.37
N TYR A 42 7.73 8.36 -3.56
CA TYR A 42 6.66 7.64 -4.26
C TYR A 42 7.01 6.15 -4.49
N THR A 43 8.22 5.84 -4.97
CA THR A 43 8.66 4.47 -5.19
C THR A 43 8.80 3.68 -3.88
N LEU A 44 9.36 4.28 -2.83
CA LEU A 44 9.48 3.65 -1.52
C LEU A 44 8.11 3.38 -0.90
N SER A 45 7.11 4.24 -1.11
CA SER A 45 5.75 4.03 -0.61
C SER A 45 5.07 2.80 -1.20
N ILE A 46 5.49 2.32 -2.38
CA ILE A 46 4.96 1.07 -2.97
C ILE A 46 5.30 -0.14 -2.07
N ALA A 47 6.37 -0.05 -1.26
CA ALA A 47 6.74 -1.09 -0.30
C ALA A 47 5.70 -1.32 0.81
N VAL A 48 4.67 -0.46 0.93
CA VAL A 48 3.50 -0.71 1.80
C VAL A 48 2.79 -2.03 1.48
N TYR A 49 2.98 -2.56 0.26
CA TYR A 49 2.54 -3.90 -0.12
C TYR A 49 3.11 -5.02 0.79
N CYS A 50 4.29 -4.82 1.36
CA CYS A 50 4.95 -5.77 2.26
C CYS A 50 4.40 -5.65 3.69
N THR A 51 3.17 -6.12 3.90
CA THR A 51 2.49 -6.04 5.20
C THR A 51 2.82 -7.21 6.13
N ALA A 52 2.43 -7.06 7.39
CA ALA A 52 2.49 -8.13 8.38
C ALA A 52 1.72 -9.39 7.94
N TRP A 53 0.59 -9.24 7.25
CA TRP A 53 -0.18 -10.36 6.70
C TRP A 53 0.65 -11.23 5.75
N THR A 54 1.33 -10.59 4.80
CA THR A 54 2.21 -11.29 3.84
C THR A 54 3.40 -11.95 4.56
N PHE A 55 3.96 -11.28 5.56
CA PHE A 55 5.06 -11.82 6.37
C PHE A 55 4.63 -13.08 7.14
N TYR A 56 3.61 -12.99 8.00
CA TYR A 56 3.15 -14.12 8.81
C TYR A 56 2.64 -15.27 7.95
N GLY A 57 1.92 -14.97 6.85
CA GLY A 57 1.48 -15.99 5.90
C GLY A 57 2.64 -16.71 5.22
N SER A 58 3.69 -15.98 4.83
CA SER A 58 4.89 -16.56 4.22
C SER A 58 5.67 -17.43 5.19
N VAL A 59 5.85 -16.97 6.44
CA VAL A 59 6.55 -17.74 7.49
C VAL A 59 5.78 -19.02 7.81
N GLY A 60 4.45 -18.96 7.94
CA GLY A 60 3.62 -20.15 8.15
C GLY A 60 3.67 -21.15 7.00
N ARG A 61 3.69 -20.66 5.75
CA ARG A 61 3.91 -21.49 4.55
C ARG A 61 5.31 -22.10 4.52
N ALA A 62 6.33 -21.34 4.89
CA ALA A 62 7.70 -21.83 4.94
C ALA A 62 7.85 -22.96 5.97
N ALA A 63 7.23 -22.82 7.13
CA ALA A 63 7.24 -23.84 8.18
C ALA A 63 6.50 -25.12 7.78
N SER A 64 5.42 -25.03 7.00
CA SER A 64 4.57 -26.17 6.65
C SER A 64 4.92 -26.85 5.32
N THR A 65 5.29 -26.08 4.29
CA THR A 65 5.52 -26.60 2.93
C THR A 65 6.87 -26.20 2.34
N GLY A 66 7.79 -25.64 3.16
CA GLY A 66 9.13 -25.25 2.73
C GLY A 66 9.09 -24.11 1.71
N VAL A 67 9.44 -24.39 0.46
CA VAL A 67 9.53 -23.38 -0.61
C VAL A 67 8.18 -22.88 -1.14
N GLY A 68 7.06 -23.38 -0.61
CA GLY A 68 5.71 -23.03 -1.05
C GLY A 68 5.29 -21.55 -0.86
N PHE A 69 6.10 -20.74 -0.19
CA PHE A 69 5.90 -19.28 -0.10
C PHE A 69 6.37 -18.54 -1.37
N LEU A 70 7.31 -19.09 -2.15
CA LEU A 70 7.93 -18.41 -3.30
C LEU A 70 6.93 -17.82 -4.31
N PRO A 71 5.81 -18.50 -4.67
CA PRO A 71 4.85 -17.95 -5.62
C PRO A 71 4.27 -16.60 -5.21
N ILE A 72 4.14 -16.32 -3.90
CA ILE A 72 3.58 -15.05 -3.41
C ILE A 72 4.52 -13.85 -3.66
N TYR A 73 5.81 -14.11 -3.85
CA TYR A 73 6.81 -13.10 -4.20
C TYR A 73 7.09 -13.08 -5.71
N LEU A 74 7.18 -14.26 -6.34
CA LEU A 74 7.46 -14.38 -7.78
C LEU A 74 6.32 -13.82 -8.63
N GLY A 75 5.05 -14.10 -8.27
CA GLY A 75 3.89 -13.61 -9.01
C GLY A 75 3.87 -12.08 -9.14
N PRO A 76 3.88 -11.32 -8.03
CA PRO A 76 3.95 -9.86 -8.06
C PRO A 76 5.20 -9.33 -8.75
N THR A 77 6.35 -10.00 -8.61
CA THR A 77 7.60 -9.60 -9.28
C THR A 77 7.46 -9.68 -10.81
N LEU A 78 6.90 -10.78 -11.32
CA LEU A 78 6.63 -10.94 -12.75
C LEU A 78 5.57 -9.96 -13.24
N VAL A 79 4.50 -9.77 -12.48
CA VAL A 79 3.46 -8.80 -12.80
C VAL A 79 4.07 -7.39 -12.84
N ALA A 80 4.92 -7.01 -11.90
CA ALA A 80 5.54 -5.68 -11.85
C ALA A 80 6.30 -5.32 -13.14
N LEU A 81 6.94 -6.30 -13.79
CA LEU A 81 7.62 -6.11 -15.09
C LEU A 81 6.64 -5.69 -16.19
N LEU A 82 5.45 -6.29 -16.23
CA LEU A 82 4.41 -6.01 -17.23
C LEU A 82 3.47 -4.87 -16.81
N PHE A 83 3.34 -4.65 -15.50
CA PHE A 83 2.39 -3.75 -14.89
C PHE A 83 2.65 -2.30 -15.26
N TRP A 84 3.90 -1.95 -15.59
CA TRP A 84 4.25 -0.61 -16.06
C TRP A 84 3.42 -0.14 -17.26
N LEU A 85 3.12 -1.04 -18.21
CA LEU A 85 2.30 -0.72 -19.38
C LEU A 85 0.86 -0.36 -18.99
N VAL A 86 0.30 -1.13 -18.06
CA VAL A 86 -1.07 -0.96 -17.57
C VAL A 86 -1.16 0.30 -16.70
N LEU A 87 -0.20 0.48 -15.78
CA LEU A 87 -0.15 1.61 -14.87
C LEU A 87 -0.12 2.95 -15.62
N ARG A 88 0.69 3.07 -16.68
CA ARG A 88 0.72 4.28 -17.52
C ARG A 88 -0.66 4.62 -18.11
N ARG A 89 -1.39 3.60 -18.57
CA ARG A 89 -2.74 3.79 -19.14
C ARG A 89 -3.75 4.19 -18.08
N ILE A 90 -3.71 3.56 -16.90
CA ILE A 90 -4.58 3.90 -15.76
C ILE A 90 -4.32 5.34 -15.31
N VAL A 91 -3.06 5.72 -15.08
CA VAL A 91 -2.69 7.07 -14.61
C VAL A 91 -3.15 8.14 -15.62
N ARG A 92 -3.03 7.88 -16.92
CA ARG A 92 -3.50 8.80 -17.96
C ARG A 92 -5.02 9.02 -17.87
N ILE A 93 -5.80 7.93 -17.81
CA ILE A 93 -7.27 8.00 -17.69
C ILE A 93 -7.65 8.73 -16.39
N ALA A 94 -6.99 8.38 -15.29
CA ALA A 94 -7.27 8.96 -13.99
C ALA A 94 -7.04 10.48 -13.97
N LYS A 95 -5.95 10.96 -14.59
CA LYS A 95 -5.69 12.40 -14.73
C LYS A 95 -6.71 13.10 -15.65
N THR A 96 -7.04 12.52 -16.80
CA THR A 96 -7.98 13.14 -17.75
C THR A 96 -9.40 13.24 -17.16
N GLN A 97 -9.83 12.25 -16.39
CA GLN A 97 -11.18 12.20 -15.82
C GLN A 97 -11.27 12.67 -14.36
N ARG A 98 -10.16 13.16 -13.77
CA ARG A 98 -10.05 13.57 -12.35
C ARG A 98 -10.54 12.50 -11.37
N ILE A 99 -10.08 11.27 -11.59
CA ILE A 99 -10.42 10.09 -10.78
C ILE A 99 -9.35 9.90 -9.71
N THR A 100 -9.79 9.73 -8.46
CA THR A 100 -8.89 9.60 -7.29
C THR A 100 -8.94 8.21 -6.65
N SER A 101 -9.89 7.35 -7.03
CA SER A 101 -10.06 6.01 -6.47
C SER A 101 -10.26 4.93 -7.54
N ILE A 102 -10.01 3.67 -7.19
CA ILE A 102 -10.30 2.51 -8.08
C ILE A 102 -11.81 2.37 -8.30
N ALA A 103 -12.62 2.69 -7.29
CA ALA A 103 -14.07 2.68 -7.40
C ALA A 103 -14.57 3.67 -8.47
N ASP A 104 -14.05 4.89 -8.45
CA ASP A 104 -14.35 5.91 -9.46
C ASP A 104 -13.85 5.51 -10.85
N LEU A 105 -12.70 4.82 -10.93
CA LEU A 105 -12.15 4.30 -12.18
C LEU A 105 -13.08 3.26 -12.82
N ILE A 106 -13.73 2.44 -12.01
CA ILE A 106 -14.68 1.45 -12.49
C ILE A 106 -16.01 2.14 -12.82
N ALA A 107 -16.54 2.97 -11.92
CA ALA A 107 -17.79 3.70 -12.13
C ALA A 107 -17.77 4.58 -13.39
N SER A 108 -16.64 5.23 -13.71
CA SER A 108 -16.52 6.09 -14.89
C SER A 108 -16.64 5.34 -16.21
N ARG A 109 -16.35 4.04 -16.24
CA ARG A 109 -16.53 3.17 -17.41
C ARG A 109 -17.98 2.80 -17.67
N TYR A 110 -18.83 2.85 -16.65
CA TYR A 110 -20.25 2.50 -16.70
C TYR A 110 -21.17 3.73 -16.54
N GLY A 111 -20.77 4.87 -17.11
CA GLY A 111 -21.60 6.08 -17.11
C GLY A 111 -21.67 6.83 -15.77
N LYS A 112 -20.65 6.68 -14.90
CA LYS A 112 -20.58 7.30 -13.56
C LYS A 112 -21.71 6.86 -12.62
N SER A 113 -22.11 5.59 -12.69
CA SER A 113 -23.09 5.03 -11.76
C SER A 113 -22.58 5.05 -10.32
N GLN A 114 -23.27 5.82 -9.45
CA GLN A 114 -22.91 5.97 -8.04
C GLN A 114 -23.17 4.69 -7.23
N LEU A 115 -24.17 3.89 -7.61
CA LEU A 115 -24.42 2.57 -7.02
C LEU A 115 -23.26 1.61 -7.28
N LEU A 116 -22.73 1.60 -8.52
CA LEU A 116 -21.59 0.76 -8.87
C LEU A 116 -20.32 1.20 -8.11
N GLY A 117 -20.08 2.52 -8.04
CA GLY A 117 -18.97 3.07 -7.26
C GLY A 117 -19.04 2.70 -5.78
N GLY A 118 -20.22 2.81 -5.17
CA GLY A 118 -20.45 2.41 -3.78
C GLY A 118 -20.17 0.93 -3.54
N LEU A 119 -20.70 0.05 -4.40
CA LEU A 119 -20.48 -1.40 -4.30
C LEU A 119 -19.00 -1.77 -4.44
N VAL A 120 -18.30 -1.18 -5.41
CA VAL A 120 -16.86 -1.42 -5.59
C VAL A 120 -16.06 -0.93 -4.38
N THR A 121 -16.45 0.19 -3.78
CA THR A 121 -15.81 0.71 -2.57
C THR A 121 -15.93 -0.28 -1.40
N VAL A 122 -17.13 -0.82 -1.17
CA VAL A 122 -17.36 -1.82 -0.11
C VAL A 122 -16.52 -3.07 -0.36
N ILE A 123 -16.53 -3.60 -1.59
CA ILE A 123 -15.72 -4.78 -1.94
C ILE A 123 -14.22 -4.49 -1.76
N ALA A 124 -13.75 -3.32 -2.18
CA ALA A 124 -12.35 -2.93 -2.03
C ALA A 124 -11.94 -2.82 -0.56
N ILE A 125 -12.78 -2.22 0.29
CA ILE A 125 -12.51 -2.14 1.73
C ILE A 125 -12.42 -3.54 2.35
N ILE A 126 -13.39 -4.42 2.06
CA ILE A 126 -13.38 -5.80 2.58
C ILE A 126 -12.13 -6.55 2.10
N GLY A 127 -11.78 -6.41 0.81
CA GLY A 127 -10.62 -7.09 0.24
C GLY A 127 -9.28 -6.56 0.74
N ILE A 128 -9.19 -5.27 1.05
CA ILE A 128 -7.96 -4.62 1.54
C ILE A 128 -7.86 -4.69 3.07
N MET A 129 -8.93 -5.05 3.78
CA MET A 129 -8.96 -5.19 5.25
C MET A 129 -7.77 -5.96 5.86
N PRO A 130 -7.23 -7.05 5.25
CA PRO A 130 -6.05 -7.73 5.79
C PRO A 130 -4.74 -6.92 5.72
N TYR A 131 -4.74 -5.82 4.98
CA TYR A 131 -3.59 -4.97 4.68
C TYR A 131 -3.69 -3.56 5.32
N ILE A 132 -4.81 -3.25 5.98
CA ILE A 132 -5.03 -2.04 6.79
C ILE A 132 -4.68 -2.37 8.23
#